data_AF-A0A9W9ERM7-F1
#
_entry.id   AF-A0A9W9ERM7-F1
#
_cell.length_a   1.000
_cell.length_b   1.000
_cell.length_c   1.000
_cell.angle_alpha   90.00
_cell.angle_beta   90.00
_cell.angle_gamma   90.00
#
_symmetry.space_group_name_H-M   'P 1'
#
loop_
_entity.id
_entity.type
_entity.pdbx_description
1 polymer ?
#
loop_
_entity_poly.entity_id
_entity_poly.type
_entity_poly.pdbx_seq_one_letter_code
_entity_poly.pdbx_strand_id
1 'polypeptide(L)'
;MLYRTAAARSLLRAASSSNASVARSTLGNQVFKAPLTSSARHAIRPTVSPSFALAAHKPVTTALVRYSSSSAKGEEDVDVMAGMKSEAKVIKDTFSLAEVPKEALYIGMAGVVPYLATSLETVYLSYEINRAASLGDGLIFSGQSAELMLHMLEPIQVGYGAVILSFLGAIHWGLEWAGYGGKFGYRRYAAGVVAPAVAWPTLLFPVEYALISQFLAFTFLYYNDARAAAAGRAPHWYGMYRFVLTFVVGASIVATLIGREQIQQTITSEHTITDKINALVFLQKKEKEEADARRRAELGQDSE
;
A
#
# COMPACT_ATOMS: atom_id res chain seq x y z
N MET A 1 29.86 -59.67 -44.31
CA MET A 1 30.35 -60.11 -42.98
C MET A 1 30.69 -58.85 -42.19
N LEU A 2 29.90 -58.52 -41.15
CA LEU A 2 30.30 -58.52 -39.72
C LEU A 2 31.32 -57.39 -39.40
N TYR A 3 31.23 -56.49 -38.42
CA TYR A 3 30.40 -56.31 -37.22
C TYR A 3 30.67 -54.87 -36.67
N ARG A 4 29.63 -54.19 -36.15
CA ARG A 4 29.55 -53.44 -34.86
C ARG A 4 30.77 -52.61 -34.36
N THR A 5 30.66 -51.29 -34.11
CA THR A 5 30.38 -50.57 -32.82
C THR A 5 31.23 -49.28 -32.85
N ALA A 6 30.90 -48.12 -32.25
CA ALA A 6 30.46 -47.89 -30.88
C ALA A 6 29.61 -46.62 -30.75
N ALA A 7 28.64 -46.71 -29.83
CA ALA A 7 27.62 -45.74 -29.52
C ALA A 7 28.10 -44.63 -28.58
N ALA A 8 27.43 -43.49 -28.71
CA ALA A 8 26.90 -42.64 -27.65
C ALA A 8 27.81 -42.32 -26.44
N ARG A 9 28.23 -41.05 -26.40
CA ARG A 9 28.74 -40.36 -25.21
C ARG A 9 27.67 -40.38 -24.10
N SER A 10 27.92 -41.17 -23.05
CA SER A 10 27.22 -41.19 -21.75
C SER A 10 27.37 -39.81 -21.07
N LEU A 11 26.34 -39.11 -20.58
CA LEU A 11 25.32 -39.42 -19.55
C LEU A 11 25.89 -39.95 -18.22
N LEU A 12 25.89 -39.05 -17.23
CA LEU A 12 25.79 -39.28 -15.78
C LEU A 12 26.89 -40.12 -15.11
N ARG A 13 27.93 -39.42 -14.64
CA ARG A 13 28.80 -39.91 -13.56
C ARG A 13 28.82 -38.88 -12.43
N ALA A 14 27.86 -39.00 -11.51
CA ALA A 14 27.96 -38.49 -10.14
C ALA A 14 26.79 -39.04 -9.28
N ALA A 15 26.74 -40.35 -9.10
CA ALA A 15 26.07 -40.95 -7.95
C ALA A 15 27.15 -41.77 -7.22
N SER A 16 27.81 -41.14 -6.25
CA SER A 16 28.71 -41.84 -5.33
C SER A 16 27.89 -42.28 -4.14
N SER A 17 27.54 -43.56 -4.14
CA SER A 17 27.20 -44.30 -2.94
C SER A 17 28.40 -44.27 -2.00
N SER A 18 28.20 -43.73 -0.80
CA SER A 18 29.10 -43.96 0.34
C SER A 18 28.27 -44.51 1.48
N ASN A 19 28.25 -45.84 1.53
CA ASN A 19 28.06 -46.59 2.76
C ASN A 19 29.20 -46.22 3.70
N ALA A 20 28.89 -45.71 4.90
CA ALA A 20 29.82 -45.69 6.00
C ALA A 20 29.11 -46.11 7.29
N SER A 21 29.70 -47.12 7.89
CA SER A 21 29.28 -47.93 9.02
C SER A 21 29.67 -47.31 10.37
N VAL A 22 28.79 -47.50 11.36
CA VAL A 22 29.09 -47.73 12.79
C VAL A 22 29.62 -46.55 13.63
N ALA A 23 28.78 -46.12 14.59
CA ALA A 23 29.15 -46.05 16.01
C ALA A 23 27.89 -46.07 16.88
N ARG A 24 27.61 -47.21 17.52
CA ARG A 24 26.68 -47.30 18.66
C ARG A 24 27.37 -46.67 19.86
N SER A 25 26.79 -45.62 20.45
CA SER A 25 27.11 -45.23 21.83
C SER A 25 25.96 -45.65 22.74
N THR A 26 26.21 -46.73 23.49
CA THR A 26 25.41 -47.15 24.62
C THR A 26 25.62 -46.18 25.78
N LEU A 27 24.63 -45.37 26.11
CA LEU A 27 24.56 -44.68 27.40
C LEU A 27 23.23 -44.99 28.08
N GLY A 28 23.28 -46.06 28.86
CA GLY A 28 22.88 -46.07 30.27
C GLY A 28 21.53 -45.45 30.60
N ASN A 29 20.54 -46.32 30.63
CA ASN A 29 19.28 -46.21 31.36
C ASN A 29 19.55 -45.72 32.80
N GLN A 30 19.34 -44.43 33.10
CA GLN A 30 19.38 -43.92 34.47
C GLN A 30 18.00 -44.07 35.10
N VAL A 31 17.92 -45.10 35.92
CA VAL A 31 16.78 -45.55 36.70
C VAL A 31 16.41 -44.49 37.75
N PHE A 32 15.13 -44.13 37.77
CA PHE A 32 14.46 -43.44 38.86
C PHE A 32 14.76 -44.13 40.21
N LYS A 33 15.41 -43.41 41.13
CA LYS A 33 15.37 -43.69 42.57
C LYS A 33 15.29 -42.37 43.33
N ALA A 34 14.06 -41.98 43.67
CA ALA A 34 13.78 -40.97 44.67
C ALA A 34 13.62 -41.67 46.04
N PRO A 35 14.48 -41.40 47.03
CA PRO A 35 14.13 -41.66 48.42
C PRO A 35 13.43 -40.43 49.01
N LEU A 36 12.16 -40.62 49.34
CA LEU A 36 11.41 -39.77 50.26
C LEU A 36 12.14 -39.76 51.61
N THR A 37 12.52 -38.58 52.09
CA THR A 37 12.78 -38.38 53.52
C THR A 37 12.00 -37.16 53.98
N SER A 38 11.02 -37.48 54.81
CA SER A 38 10.20 -36.58 55.60
C SER A 38 11.03 -36.11 56.80
N SER A 39 11.06 -34.80 57.05
CA SER A 39 11.23 -34.29 58.40
C SER A 39 10.64 -32.90 58.54
N ALA A 40 9.66 -32.83 59.43
CA ALA A 40 8.92 -31.67 59.84
C ALA A 40 9.80 -30.63 60.55
N ARG A 41 9.41 -29.35 60.46
CA ARG A 41 9.20 -28.49 61.62
C ARG A 41 8.55 -27.14 61.22
N HIS A 42 7.34 -26.96 61.77
CA HIS A 42 6.73 -25.75 62.31
C HIS A 42 6.25 -24.62 61.38
N ALA A 43 4.92 -24.58 61.27
CA ALA A 43 4.13 -23.39 61.00
C ALA A 43 4.19 -22.40 62.17
N ILE A 44 4.47 -21.13 61.89
CA ILE A 44 4.01 -19.99 62.69
C ILE A 44 3.58 -18.89 61.72
N ARG A 45 2.27 -18.65 61.67
CA ARG A 45 1.59 -17.43 61.20
C ARG A 45 0.91 -16.89 62.45
N PRO A 46 1.05 -15.59 62.79
CA PRO A 46 -0.07 -14.69 62.48
C PRO A 46 0.29 -13.23 62.15
N THR A 47 -0.50 -12.68 61.23
CA THR A 47 -1.15 -11.35 61.23
C THR A 47 -0.32 -10.08 61.53
N VAL A 48 -0.18 -9.20 60.53
CA VAL A 48 -0.69 -7.80 60.57
C VAL A 48 -0.85 -7.27 59.12
N SER A 49 -1.96 -6.61 58.82
CA SER A 49 -2.25 -5.93 57.54
C SER A 49 -1.85 -4.43 57.60
N PRO A 50 -2.08 -3.62 56.55
CA PRO A 50 -1.07 -2.80 55.88
C PRO A 50 -0.98 -1.35 56.40
N SER A 51 0.21 -0.75 56.40
CA SER A 51 0.34 0.70 56.52
C SER A 51 0.40 1.34 55.14
N PHE A 52 -0.75 1.77 54.65
CA PHE A 52 -0.85 2.76 53.58
C PHE A 52 -0.37 4.11 54.12
N ALA A 53 0.85 4.51 53.76
CA ALA A 53 1.32 5.89 53.96
C ALA A 53 0.79 6.74 52.81
N LEU A 54 -0.41 7.28 53.00
CA LEU A 54 -1.07 8.23 52.10
C LEU A 54 -0.42 9.60 52.30
N ALA A 55 0.52 9.96 51.43
CA ALA A 55 1.08 11.31 51.38
C ALA A 55 0.00 12.28 50.86
N ALA A 56 -0.50 13.13 51.75
CA ALA A 56 -1.48 14.17 51.44
C ALA A 56 -0.86 15.27 50.55
N HIS A 57 -0.92 15.10 49.23
CA HIS A 57 -0.71 16.21 48.30
C HIS A 57 -1.97 17.06 48.22
N LYS A 58 -1.85 18.32 48.62
CA LYS A 58 -2.88 19.36 48.57
C LYS A 58 -3.36 19.55 47.11
N PRO A 59 -4.67 19.51 46.82
CA PRO A 59 -5.16 19.99 45.54
C PRO A 59 -5.17 21.52 45.57
N VAL A 60 -4.27 22.15 44.82
CA VAL A 60 -4.42 23.56 44.46
C VAL A 60 -5.54 23.63 43.42
N THR A 61 -6.75 23.84 43.92
CA THR A 61 -7.85 24.40 43.14
C THR A 61 -7.48 25.79 42.65
N THR A 62 -8.07 26.20 41.52
CA THR A 62 -8.02 27.53 40.87
C THR A 62 -6.98 27.74 39.77
N ALA A 63 -7.35 27.32 38.56
CA ALA A 63 -7.26 28.20 37.39
C ALA A 63 -8.47 27.91 36.49
N LEU A 64 -9.60 28.48 36.88
CA LEU A 64 -10.74 28.67 36.00
C LEU A 64 -10.25 29.63 34.91
N VAL A 65 -9.89 29.10 33.74
CA VAL A 65 -9.52 29.91 32.57
C VAL A 65 -10.75 30.69 32.16
N ARG A 66 -10.83 31.90 32.71
CA ARG A 66 -11.80 32.92 32.37
C ARG A 66 -11.48 33.30 30.93
N TYR A 67 -12.36 32.92 30.01
CA TYR A 67 -12.40 33.51 28.67
C TYR A 67 -12.72 35.01 28.86
N SER A 68 -11.69 35.82 29.07
CA SER A 68 -11.84 37.27 29.02
C SER A 68 -11.90 37.63 27.55
N SER A 69 -13.10 37.85 27.04
CA SER A 69 -13.34 38.58 25.81
C SER A 69 -12.80 40.00 25.98
N SER A 70 -11.52 40.18 25.64
CA SER A 70 -10.94 41.48 25.35
C SER A 70 -11.56 41.96 24.02
N SER A 71 -12.60 42.77 24.13
CA SER A 71 -13.12 43.53 23.00
C SER A 71 -12.21 44.72 22.74
N ALA A 72 -11.62 44.72 21.54
CA ALA A 72 -11.26 45.87 20.70
C ALA A 72 -10.32 46.95 21.27
N LYS A 73 -9.04 46.89 20.88
CA LYS A 73 -8.39 47.91 20.03
C LYS A 73 -6.91 47.58 19.78
N GLY A 74 -6.52 47.63 18.50
CA GLY A 74 -5.13 47.63 18.06
C GLY A 74 -4.92 46.60 16.97
N GLU A 75 -4.53 47.05 15.78
CA GLU A 75 -4.06 46.23 14.67
C GLU A 75 -2.90 45.35 15.15
N GLU A 76 -3.19 44.12 15.56
CA GLU A 76 -2.18 43.08 15.63
C GLU A 76 -2.18 42.41 14.27
N ASP A 77 -1.19 42.76 13.45
CA ASP A 77 -0.52 41.81 12.57
C ASP A 77 0.05 40.70 13.48
N VAL A 78 -0.84 39.87 14.04
CA VAL A 78 -0.49 38.63 14.71
C VAL A 78 0.35 37.91 13.70
N ASP A 79 1.60 37.65 14.06
CA ASP A 79 2.68 37.17 13.19
C ASP A 79 2.34 35.77 12.65
N VAL A 80 1.38 35.72 11.73
CA VAL A 80 0.90 34.54 11.01
C VAL A 80 2.07 33.89 10.30
N MET A 81 3.07 34.69 9.89
CA MET A 81 4.32 34.20 9.32
C MET A 81 5.19 33.48 10.36
N ALA A 82 5.33 33.98 11.59
CA ALA A 82 6.01 33.25 12.66
C ALA A 82 5.22 32.02 13.12
N GLY A 83 3.88 32.09 13.15
CA GLY A 83 3.00 30.94 13.36
C GLY A 83 3.28 29.85 12.33
N MET A 84 3.18 30.18 11.03
CA MET A 84 3.48 29.26 9.91
C MET A 84 4.92 28.74 9.93
N LYS A 85 5.91 29.57 10.30
CA LYS A 85 7.31 29.11 10.44
C LYS A 85 7.48 28.17 11.62
N SER A 86 6.79 28.41 12.73
CA SER A 86 6.81 27.54 13.90
C SER A 86 6.14 26.20 13.60
N GLU A 87 5.00 26.21 12.90
CA GLU A 87 4.32 25.01 12.43
C GLU A 87 5.19 24.25 11.41
N ALA A 88 5.78 24.94 10.44
CA ALA A 88 6.71 24.34 9.49
C ALA A 88 7.93 23.73 10.19
N LYS A 89 8.43 24.36 11.26
CA LYS A 89 9.51 23.82 12.09
C LYS A 89 9.05 22.58 12.85
N VAL A 90 7.89 22.61 13.48
CA VAL A 90 7.31 21.44 14.20
C VAL A 90 7.07 20.28 13.23
N ILE A 91 6.54 20.55 12.04
CA ILE A 91 6.35 19.57 10.97
C ILE A 91 7.71 19.01 10.54
N LYS A 92 8.71 19.87 10.31
CA LYS A 92 10.06 19.43 9.95
C LYS A 92 10.73 18.59 11.03
N ASP A 93 10.58 18.98 12.29
CA ASP A 93 11.15 18.27 13.43
C ASP A 93 10.43 16.93 13.65
N THR A 94 9.11 16.88 13.44
CA THR A 94 8.29 15.66 13.51
C THR A 94 8.60 14.70 12.36
N PHE A 95 8.77 15.19 11.14
CA PHE A 95 9.14 14.42 9.96
C PHE A 95 10.65 14.42 9.69
N SER A 96 11.46 14.61 10.74
CA SER A 96 12.91 14.66 10.59
C SER A 96 13.46 13.28 10.22
N LEU A 97 13.92 13.16 8.98
CA LEU A 97 14.63 11.98 8.48
C LEU A 97 16.14 12.05 8.79
N ALA A 98 16.57 12.95 9.68
CA ALA A 98 17.98 13.19 9.97
C ALA A 98 18.69 11.97 10.61
N GLU A 99 17.95 11.12 11.30
CA GLU A 99 18.46 9.90 11.92
C GLU A 99 18.56 8.71 10.95
N VAL A 100 17.97 8.83 9.75
CA VAL A 100 17.99 7.76 8.75
C VAL A 100 19.36 7.73 8.07
N PRO A 101 19.99 6.55 7.91
CA PRO A 101 21.20 6.39 7.10
C PRO A 101 20.97 6.95 5.69
N LYS A 102 21.87 7.83 5.22
CA LYS A 102 21.69 8.58 3.96
C LYS A 102 21.58 7.63 2.76
N GLU A 103 22.28 6.51 2.81
CA GLU A 103 22.27 5.47 1.78
C GLU A 103 20.87 4.86 1.64
N ALA A 104 20.24 4.51 2.77
CA ALA A 104 18.88 3.97 2.78
C ALA A 104 17.88 5.02 2.31
N LEU A 105 18.06 6.29 2.74
CA LEU A 105 17.19 7.39 2.33
C LEU A 105 17.23 7.61 0.82
N TYR A 106 18.40 7.73 0.21
CA TYR A 106 18.50 7.99 -1.23
C TYR A 106 17.94 6.85 -2.07
N ILE A 107 18.28 5.60 -1.72
CA ILE A 107 17.76 4.43 -2.44
C ILE A 107 16.24 4.29 -2.24
N GLY A 108 15.75 4.55 -1.03
CA GLY A 108 14.32 4.57 -0.73
C GLY A 108 13.56 5.62 -1.54
N MET A 109 14.06 6.85 -1.54
CA MET A 109 13.46 7.95 -2.31
C MET A 109 13.51 7.69 -3.82
N ALA A 110 14.62 7.15 -4.32
CA ALA A 110 14.75 6.73 -5.73
C ALA A 110 13.70 5.66 -6.09
N GLY A 111 13.41 4.74 -5.17
CA GLY A 111 12.36 3.74 -5.34
C GLY A 111 10.93 4.30 -5.40
N VAL A 112 10.68 5.55 -5.02
CA VAL A 112 9.35 6.17 -5.13
C VAL A 112 9.19 7.01 -6.40
N VAL A 113 10.30 7.34 -7.07
CA VAL A 113 10.30 8.14 -8.30
C VAL A 113 9.38 7.55 -9.39
N PRO A 114 9.38 6.24 -9.68
CA PRO A 114 8.49 5.70 -10.71
C PRO A 114 7.00 5.83 -10.35
N TYR A 115 6.65 5.79 -9.06
CA TYR A 115 5.27 6.03 -8.60
C TYR A 115 4.84 7.49 -8.82
N LEU A 116 5.73 8.43 -8.49
CA LEU A 116 5.48 9.85 -8.74
C LEU A 116 5.36 10.13 -10.24
N ALA A 117 6.26 9.57 -11.05
CA ALA A 117 6.23 9.73 -12.50
C ALA A 117 4.91 9.21 -13.09
N THR A 118 4.55 7.96 -12.80
CA THR A 118 3.33 7.34 -13.34
C THR A 118 2.04 8.04 -12.87
N SER A 119 1.99 8.50 -11.62
CA SER A 119 0.83 9.24 -11.11
C SER A 119 0.69 10.64 -11.72
N LEU A 120 1.78 11.40 -11.83
CA LEU A 120 1.77 12.71 -12.47
C LEU A 120 1.42 12.61 -13.96
N GLU A 121 1.97 11.61 -14.64
CA GLU A 121 1.64 11.30 -16.02
C GLU A 121 0.16 10.93 -16.16
N THR A 122 -0.38 10.06 -15.30
CA THR A 122 -1.83 9.75 -15.31
C THR A 122 -2.70 11.00 -15.15
N VAL A 123 -2.35 11.89 -14.22
CA VAL A 123 -3.10 13.14 -14.02
C VAL A 123 -2.99 14.05 -15.25
N TYR A 124 -1.80 14.15 -15.85
CA TYR A 124 -1.59 14.93 -17.07
C TYR A 124 -2.43 14.40 -18.24
N LEU A 125 -2.40 13.08 -18.47
CA LEU A 125 -3.21 12.46 -19.53
C LEU A 125 -4.71 12.58 -19.26
N SER A 126 -5.16 12.48 -18.01
CA SER A 126 -6.57 12.70 -17.66
C SER A 126 -7.03 14.12 -17.96
N TYR A 127 -6.17 15.11 -17.68
CA TYR A 127 -6.43 16.51 -18.01
C TYR A 127 -6.53 16.71 -19.53
N GLU A 128 -5.63 16.09 -20.29
CA GLU A 128 -5.60 16.21 -21.74
C GLU A 128 -6.83 15.55 -22.40
N ILE A 129 -7.25 14.37 -21.92
CA ILE A 129 -8.47 13.70 -22.40
C ILE A 129 -9.71 14.55 -22.10
N ASN A 130 -9.83 15.09 -20.88
CA ASN A 130 -10.96 15.95 -20.52
C ASN A 130 -11.00 17.23 -21.35
N ARG A 131 -9.82 17.78 -21.69
CA ARG A 131 -9.70 18.95 -22.56
C ARG A 131 -10.05 18.63 -24.01
N ALA A 132 -9.58 17.51 -24.55
CA ALA A 132 -9.93 17.05 -25.89
C ALA A 132 -11.44 16.82 -26.01
N ALA A 133 -12.09 16.26 -24.99
CA ALA A 133 -13.53 16.04 -24.98
C ALA A 133 -14.35 17.35 -24.90
N SER A 134 -13.83 18.37 -24.21
CA SER A 134 -14.55 19.65 -23.99
C SER A 134 -14.28 20.71 -25.08
N LEU A 135 -13.06 20.78 -25.60
CA LEU A 135 -12.66 21.75 -26.63
C LEU A 135 -12.48 21.16 -28.03
N GLY A 136 -12.52 19.83 -28.17
CA GLY A 136 -12.31 19.14 -29.45
C GLY A 136 -10.86 19.13 -29.95
N ASP A 137 -9.91 19.61 -29.14
CA ASP A 137 -8.47 19.66 -29.47
C ASP A 137 -7.60 19.32 -28.26
N GLY A 138 -6.53 18.56 -28.52
CA GLY A 138 -5.53 18.16 -27.53
C GLY A 138 -4.40 19.16 -27.43
N LEU A 139 -3.69 19.21 -26.30
CA LEU A 139 -2.56 20.13 -26.14
C LEU A 139 -1.31 19.63 -26.88
N ILE A 140 -1.04 18.34 -26.76
CA ILE A 140 0.15 17.66 -27.28
C ILE A 140 -0.23 16.35 -27.98
N PHE A 141 -1.20 15.62 -27.45
CA PHE A 141 -1.67 14.32 -27.94
C PHE A 141 -3.16 14.36 -28.30
N SER A 142 -3.54 13.57 -29.30
CA SER A 142 -4.96 13.32 -29.59
C SER A 142 -5.56 12.44 -28.48
N GLY A 143 -6.87 12.58 -28.21
CA GLY A 143 -7.55 11.84 -27.14
C GLY A 143 -7.31 10.33 -27.20
N GLN A 144 -7.34 9.74 -28.40
CA GLN A 144 -7.08 8.32 -28.61
C GLN A 144 -5.64 7.90 -28.28
N SER A 145 -4.64 8.75 -28.56
CA SER A 145 -3.24 8.47 -28.20
C SER A 145 -3.04 8.55 -26.68
N ALA A 146 -3.69 9.51 -26.02
CA ALA A 146 -3.65 9.64 -24.57
C ALA A 146 -4.28 8.42 -23.87
N GLU A 147 -5.43 7.94 -24.35
CA GLU A 147 -6.06 6.71 -23.82
C GLU A 147 -5.15 5.48 -23.94
N LEU A 148 -4.49 5.32 -25.09
CA LEU A 148 -3.57 4.20 -25.29
C LEU A 148 -2.34 4.27 -24.36
N MET A 149 -1.79 5.47 -24.16
CA MET A 149 -0.67 5.66 -23.22
C MET A 149 -1.09 5.34 -21.78
N LEU A 150 -2.29 5.74 -21.35
CA LEU A 150 -2.82 5.38 -20.04
C LEU A 150 -2.90 3.87 -19.85
N HIS A 151 -3.46 3.13 -20.81
CA HIS A 151 -3.55 1.67 -20.72
C HIS A 151 -2.20 0.97 -20.63
N MET A 152 -1.12 1.56 -21.17
CA MET A 152 0.23 1.04 -21.01
C MET A 152 0.84 1.37 -19.65
N LEU A 153 0.47 2.52 -19.07
CA LEU A 153 1.00 3.01 -17.80
C LEU A 153 0.39 2.31 -16.58
N GLU A 154 -0.89 1.96 -16.67
CA GLU A 154 -1.65 1.26 -15.64
C GLU A 154 -0.96 -0.03 -15.10
N PRO A 155 -0.62 -1.02 -15.94
CA PRO A 155 0.04 -2.24 -15.46
C PRO A 155 1.47 -1.99 -14.96
N ILE A 156 2.13 -0.94 -15.44
CA ILE A 156 3.47 -0.56 -14.96
C ILE A 156 3.39 -0.10 -13.50
N GLN A 157 2.45 0.79 -13.18
CA GLN A 157 2.28 1.30 -11.82
C GLN A 157 1.87 0.17 -10.86
N VAL A 158 0.89 -0.65 -11.25
CA VAL A 158 0.42 -1.79 -10.45
C VAL A 158 1.51 -2.84 -10.27
N GLY A 159 2.23 -3.18 -11.34
CA GLY A 159 3.36 -4.10 -11.32
C GLY A 159 4.48 -3.64 -10.38
N TYR A 160 4.84 -2.36 -10.48
CA TYR A 160 5.86 -1.76 -9.63
C TYR A 160 5.46 -1.75 -8.15
N GLY A 161 4.18 -1.49 -7.86
CA GLY A 161 3.61 -1.62 -6.52
C GLY A 161 3.77 -3.00 -5.91
N ALA A 162 3.46 -4.04 -6.69
CA ALA A 162 3.60 -5.41 -6.22
C ALA A 162 5.06 -5.79 -5.94
N VAL A 163 5.99 -5.30 -6.77
CA VAL A 163 7.43 -5.47 -6.57
C VAL A 163 7.88 -4.83 -5.26
N ILE A 164 7.50 -3.57 -5.01
CA ILE A 164 7.87 -2.88 -3.75
C ILE A 164 7.27 -3.61 -2.54
N LEU A 165 5.98 -3.97 -2.56
CA LEU A 165 5.35 -4.73 -1.47
C LEU A 165 6.11 -6.01 -1.14
N SER A 166 6.60 -6.71 -2.17
CA SER A 166 7.39 -7.93 -2.01
C SER A 166 8.73 -7.64 -1.31
N PHE A 167 9.43 -6.57 -1.69
CA PHE A 167 10.69 -6.17 -1.03
C PHE A 167 10.49 -5.74 0.43
N LEU A 168 9.41 -5.03 0.75
CA LEU A 168 9.09 -4.64 2.13
C LEU A 168 8.86 -5.86 3.03
N GLY A 169 8.23 -6.91 2.48
CA GLY A 169 8.13 -8.20 3.15
C GLY A 169 9.51 -8.78 3.48
N ALA A 170 10.41 -8.79 2.51
CA ALA A 170 11.76 -9.34 2.66
C ALA A 170 12.62 -8.64 3.74
N ILE A 171 12.37 -7.35 4.03
CA ILE A 171 13.07 -6.62 5.11
C ILE A 171 12.88 -7.35 6.46
N HIS A 172 11.70 -7.91 6.71
CA HIS A 172 11.41 -8.63 7.95
C HIS A 172 12.25 -9.90 8.12
N TRP A 173 12.59 -10.57 7.02
CA TRP A 173 13.50 -11.71 7.05
C TRP A 173 14.92 -11.25 7.35
N GLY A 174 15.36 -10.15 6.73
CA GLY A 174 16.65 -9.53 7.01
C GLY A 174 16.81 -9.13 8.49
N LEU A 175 15.79 -8.52 9.09
CA LEU A 175 15.78 -8.17 10.51
C LEU A 175 15.82 -9.39 11.43
N GLU A 176 15.13 -10.49 11.06
CA GLU A 176 15.18 -11.75 11.83
C GLU A 176 16.57 -12.42 11.73
N TRP A 177 17.17 -12.46 10.53
CA TRP A 177 18.52 -13.01 10.34
C TRP A 177 19.59 -12.21 11.08
N ALA A 178 19.44 -10.88 11.13
CA ALA A 178 20.30 -10.02 11.93
C ALA A 178 20.07 -10.15 13.45
N GLY A 179 19.00 -10.84 13.88
CA GLY A 179 18.63 -10.96 15.30
C GLY A 179 18.18 -9.63 15.93
N TYR A 180 17.75 -8.66 15.11
CA TYR A 180 17.44 -7.31 15.59
C TYR A 180 16.20 -7.30 16.48
N GLY A 181 16.34 -6.75 17.69
CA GLY A 181 15.26 -6.70 18.69
C GLY A 181 14.83 -8.08 19.21
N GLY A 182 15.65 -9.12 19.04
CA GLY A 182 15.36 -10.49 19.42
C GLY A 182 14.87 -11.39 18.28
N LYS A 183 14.83 -12.70 18.53
CA LYS A 183 14.36 -13.72 17.58
C LYS A 183 12.90 -14.05 17.85
N PHE A 184 12.04 -13.82 16.86
CA PHE A 184 10.60 -14.08 16.94
C PHE A 184 10.20 -15.31 16.11
N GLY A 185 11.14 -15.89 15.36
CA GLY A 185 10.94 -17.10 14.56
C GLY A 185 9.88 -16.91 13.47
N TYR A 186 9.05 -17.93 13.28
CA TYR A 186 8.08 -18.00 12.17
C TYR A 186 7.10 -16.83 12.10
N ARG A 187 6.79 -16.15 13.22
CA ARG A 187 5.87 -15.00 13.21
C ARG A 187 6.41 -13.81 12.42
N ARG A 188 7.72 -13.55 12.49
CA ARG A 188 8.35 -12.46 11.71
C ARG A 188 8.55 -12.88 10.26
N TYR A 189 8.88 -14.15 10.00
CA TYR A 189 8.94 -14.68 8.63
C TYR A 189 7.59 -14.64 7.91
N ALA A 190 6.49 -14.91 8.62
CA ALA A 190 5.14 -14.86 8.06
C ALA A 190 4.80 -13.47 7.51
N ALA A 191 5.21 -12.38 8.18
CA ALA A 191 5.01 -11.02 7.66
C ALA A 191 5.69 -10.82 6.29
N GLY A 192 6.88 -11.41 6.12
CA GLY A 192 7.59 -11.36 4.84
C GLY A 192 6.99 -12.22 3.73
N VAL A 193 6.24 -13.28 4.05
CA VAL A 193 5.49 -14.10 3.08
C VAL A 193 4.15 -13.47 2.73
N VAL A 194 3.45 -12.92 3.74
CA VAL A 194 2.12 -12.33 3.57
C VAL A 194 2.16 -11.14 2.63
N ALA A 195 3.19 -10.31 2.69
CA ALA A 195 3.33 -9.14 1.83
C ALA A 195 3.30 -9.48 0.32
N PRO A 196 4.20 -10.34 -0.22
CA PRO A 196 4.13 -10.76 -1.62
C PRO A 196 2.88 -11.61 -1.92
N ALA A 197 2.38 -12.40 -0.97
CA ALA A 197 1.17 -13.19 -1.15
C ALA A 197 -0.08 -12.32 -1.34
N VAL A 198 -0.13 -11.12 -0.73
CA VAL A 198 -1.17 -10.12 -0.97
C VAL A 198 -0.87 -9.32 -2.23
N ALA A 199 0.40 -9.02 -2.51
CA ALA A 199 0.80 -8.23 -3.67
C ALA A 199 0.51 -8.91 -5.01
N TRP A 200 0.82 -10.20 -5.14
CA TRP A 200 0.65 -10.90 -6.43
C TRP A 200 -0.81 -10.89 -6.93
N PRO A 201 -1.84 -11.27 -6.16
CA PRO A 201 -3.22 -11.24 -6.63
C PRO A 201 -3.67 -9.88 -7.19
N THR A 202 -3.10 -8.77 -6.71
CA THR A 202 -3.44 -7.44 -7.22
C THR A 202 -3.07 -7.24 -8.69
N LEU A 203 -2.11 -8.00 -9.23
CA LEU A 203 -1.75 -7.98 -10.65
C LEU A 203 -2.86 -8.53 -11.56
N LEU A 204 -3.81 -9.29 -10.99
CA LEU A 204 -4.91 -9.91 -11.74
C LEU A 204 -6.20 -9.10 -11.66
N PHE A 205 -6.24 -8.07 -10.81
CA PHE A 205 -7.42 -7.24 -10.63
C PHE A 205 -7.47 -6.10 -11.67
N PRO A 206 -8.68 -5.59 -11.96
CA PRO A 206 -8.82 -4.29 -12.62
C PRO A 206 -8.07 -3.21 -11.84
N VAL A 207 -7.55 -2.23 -12.55
CA VAL A 207 -6.56 -1.26 -12.05
C VAL A 207 -7.08 -0.51 -10.81
N GLU A 208 -8.36 -0.16 -10.77
CA GLU A 208 -9.00 0.49 -9.63
C GLU A 208 -8.84 -0.34 -8.35
N TYR A 209 -9.26 -1.61 -8.43
CA TYR A 209 -9.23 -2.52 -7.29
C TYR A 209 -7.81 -2.94 -6.94
N ALA A 210 -6.93 -3.06 -7.94
CA ALA A 210 -5.52 -3.34 -7.73
C ALA A 210 -4.86 -2.22 -6.91
N LEU A 211 -5.03 -0.96 -7.32
CA LEU A 211 -4.47 0.21 -6.65
C LEU A 211 -5.03 0.39 -5.23
N ILE A 212 -6.35 0.24 -5.05
CA ILE A 212 -6.97 0.32 -3.71
C ILE A 212 -6.42 -0.79 -2.80
N SER A 213 -6.35 -2.03 -3.30
CA SER A 213 -5.82 -3.16 -2.52
C SER A 213 -4.35 -2.95 -2.15
N GLN A 214 -3.53 -2.45 -3.08
CA GLN A 214 -2.13 -2.14 -2.82
C GLN A 214 -1.96 -0.99 -1.83
N PHE A 215 -2.78 0.07 -1.93
CA PHE A 215 -2.79 1.17 -0.97
C PHE A 215 -3.09 0.67 0.46
N LEU A 216 -4.09 -0.19 0.61
CA LEU A 216 -4.41 -0.83 1.89
C LEU A 216 -3.27 -1.73 2.37
N ALA A 217 -2.65 -2.51 1.47
CA ALA A 217 -1.50 -3.35 1.81
C ALA A 217 -0.31 -2.51 2.30
N PHE A 218 0.06 -1.43 1.59
CA PHE A 218 1.11 -0.51 2.00
C PHE A 218 0.84 0.10 3.38
N THR A 219 -0.40 0.54 3.60
CA THR A 219 -0.84 1.13 4.88
C THR A 219 -0.77 0.12 6.02
N PHE A 220 -1.23 -1.11 5.80
CA PHE A 220 -1.18 -2.18 6.79
C PHE A 220 0.26 -2.60 7.11
N LEU A 221 1.11 -2.72 6.09
CA LEU A 221 2.54 -2.99 6.28
C LEU A 221 3.20 -1.87 7.06
N TYR A 222 2.93 -0.61 6.72
CA TYR A 222 3.43 0.54 7.48
C TYR A 222 2.99 0.47 8.95
N TYR A 223 1.73 0.16 9.23
CA TYR A 223 1.24 0.03 10.59
C TYR A 223 1.98 -1.08 11.36
N ASN A 224 2.23 -2.22 10.72
CA ASN A 224 3.00 -3.31 11.32
C ASN A 224 4.48 -2.90 11.55
N ASP A 225 5.09 -2.21 10.60
CA ASP A 225 6.46 -1.67 10.68
C ASP A 225 6.61 -0.64 11.80
N ALA A 226 5.66 0.30 11.90
CA ALA A 226 5.64 1.32 12.95
C ALA A 226 5.49 0.70 14.34
N ARG A 227 4.61 -0.30 14.47
CA ARG A 227 4.48 -1.08 15.72
C ARG A 227 5.72 -1.89 16.05
N ALA A 228 6.39 -2.44 15.04
CA ALA A 228 7.65 -3.15 15.23
C ALA A 228 8.74 -2.18 15.72
N ALA A 229 8.86 -0.99 15.12
CA ALA A 229 9.80 0.04 15.53
C ALA A 229 9.52 0.54 16.97
N ALA A 230 8.25 0.83 17.30
CA ALA A 230 7.84 1.26 18.64
C ALA A 230 8.11 0.20 19.72
N ALA A 231 8.02 -1.09 19.37
CA ALA A 231 8.34 -2.21 20.26
C ALA A 231 9.84 -2.57 20.30
N GLY A 232 10.72 -1.78 19.67
CA GLY A 232 12.16 -2.04 19.60
C GLY A 232 12.55 -3.25 18.73
N ARG A 233 11.63 -3.75 17.90
CA ARG A 233 11.84 -4.89 16.99
C ARG A 233 12.39 -4.46 15.62
N ALA A 234 12.42 -3.18 15.35
CA ALA A 234 13.03 -2.55 14.18
C ALA A 234 13.72 -1.25 14.63
N PRO A 235 14.66 -0.70 13.83
CA PRO A 235 15.32 0.56 14.17
C PRO A 235 14.32 1.70 14.42
N HIS A 236 14.62 2.59 15.37
CA HIS A 236 13.71 3.67 15.77
C HIS A 236 13.32 4.58 14.58
N TRP A 237 14.31 4.90 13.73
CA TRP A 237 14.12 5.70 12.51
C TRP A 237 13.28 5.00 11.43
N TYR A 238 13.13 3.67 11.47
CA TYR A 238 12.46 2.90 10.42
C TYR A 238 10.97 3.25 10.31
N GLY A 239 10.31 3.54 11.43
CA GLY A 239 8.90 3.95 11.44
C GLY A 239 8.65 5.25 10.69
N MET A 240 9.46 6.28 10.96
CA MET A 240 9.33 7.59 10.29
C MET A 240 9.73 7.52 8.82
N TYR A 241 10.82 6.81 8.51
CA TYR A 241 11.24 6.53 7.15
C TYR A 241 10.12 5.86 6.33
N ARG A 242 9.49 4.82 6.90
CA ARG A 242 8.41 4.09 6.25
C ARG A 242 7.15 4.92 6.09
N PHE A 243 6.85 5.80 7.05
CA PHE A 243 5.74 6.76 6.94
C PHE A 243 5.91 7.64 5.70
N VAL A 244 7.06 8.30 5.54
CA VAL A 244 7.29 9.21 4.41
C VAL A 244 7.20 8.48 3.07
N LEU A 245 7.84 7.32 2.93
CA LEU A 245 7.76 6.56 1.68
C LEU A 245 6.34 6.08 1.36
N THR A 246 5.63 5.56 2.37
CA THR A 246 4.25 5.10 2.21
C THR A 246 3.32 6.27 1.90
N PHE A 247 3.55 7.44 2.50
CA PHE A 247 2.78 8.64 2.23
C PHE A 247 2.94 9.09 0.78
N VAL A 248 4.17 9.14 0.26
CA VAL A 248 4.42 9.55 -1.13
C VAL A 248 3.80 8.54 -2.10
N VAL A 249 4.02 7.23 -1.90
CA VAL A 249 3.39 6.18 -2.72
C VAL A 249 1.87 6.24 -2.61
N GLY A 250 1.33 6.46 -1.41
CA GLY A 250 -0.10 6.56 -1.16
C GLY A 250 -0.73 7.76 -1.84
N ALA A 251 -0.11 8.93 -1.73
CA ALA A 251 -0.53 10.13 -2.45
C ALA A 251 -0.50 9.93 -3.96
N SER A 252 0.53 9.28 -4.50
CA SER A 252 0.61 8.92 -5.92
C SER A 252 -0.53 7.98 -6.34
N ILE A 253 -0.85 6.95 -5.56
CA ILE A 253 -1.96 6.04 -5.85
C ILE A 253 -3.29 6.80 -5.86
N VAL A 254 -3.52 7.66 -4.86
CA VAL A 254 -4.74 8.50 -4.79
C VAL A 254 -4.83 9.44 -5.99
N ALA A 255 -3.74 10.09 -6.38
CA ALA A 255 -3.70 10.95 -7.56
C ALA A 255 -4.05 10.18 -8.86
N THR A 256 -3.50 8.98 -9.03
CA THR A 256 -3.84 8.09 -10.16
C THR A 256 -5.34 7.73 -10.15
N LEU A 257 -5.90 7.38 -8.98
CA LEU A 257 -7.32 7.03 -8.87
C LEU A 257 -8.23 8.21 -9.25
N ILE A 258 -7.91 9.42 -8.77
CA ILE A 258 -8.67 10.64 -9.12
C ILE A 258 -8.58 10.93 -10.62
N GLY A 259 -7.39 10.83 -11.21
CA GLY A 259 -7.22 11.03 -12.66
C GLY A 259 -8.05 10.03 -13.46
N ARG A 260 -8.10 8.75 -13.04
CA ARG A 260 -8.91 7.72 -13.69
C ARG A 260 -10.41 7.93 -13.54
N GLU A 261 -10.87 8.39 -12.38
CA GLU A 261 -12.29 8.70 -12.14
C GLU A 261 -12.79 9.80 -13.10
N GLN A 262 -11.98 10.84 -13.33
CA GLN A 262 -12.32 11.94 -14.25
C GLN A 262 -12.49 11.47 -15.70
N ILE A 263 -11.65 10.53 -16.13
CA ILE A 263 -11.72 9.95 -17.49
C ILE A 263 -12.99 9.10 -17.66
N GLN A 264 -13.30 8.23 -16.68
CA GLN A 264 -14.50 7.39 -16.73
C GLN A 264 -15.79 8.20 -16.82
N GLN A 265 -15.86 9.32 -16.09
CA GLN A 265 -17.02 10.23 -16.16
C GLN A 265 -17.15 10.88 -17.53
N THR A 266 -16.03 11.25 -18.15
CA THR A 266 -16.00 11.90 -19.48
C THR A 266 -16.46 10.93 -20.57
N ILE A 267 -15.88 9.72 -20.63
CA ILE A 267 -16.23 8.68 -21.61
C ILE A 267 -17.70 8.25 -21.46
N THR A 268 -18.17 8.08 -20.22
CA THR A 268 -19.57 7.71 -19.95
C THR A 268 -20.54 8.80 -20.44
N SER A 269 -20.18 10.08 -20.28
CA SER A 269 -20.99 11.21 -20.73
C SER A 269 -21.12 11.26 -22.26
N GLU A 270 -20.02 11.03 -22.99
CA GLU A 270 -20.00 11.12 -24.45
C GLU A 270 -20.90 10.07 -25.12
N HIS A 271 -20.80 8.81 -24.68
CA HIS A 271 -21.63 7.71 -25.21
C HIS A 271 -23.09 7.78 -24.74
N THR A 272 -23.38 8.34 -23.57
CA THR A 272 -24.75 8.30 -23.05
C THR A 272 -25.65 9.36 -23.67
N ILE A 273 -25.14 10.55 -23.96
CA ILE A 273 -25.97 11.68 -24.39
C ILE A 273 -26.04 11.73 -25.92
N THR A 274 -24.89 11.69 -26.58
CA THR A 274 -24.80 11.85 -28.03
C THR A 274 -25.44 10.68 -28.77
N ASP A 275 -25.20 9.44 -28.32
CA ASP A 275 -25.79 8.25 -28.95
C ASP A 275 -27.30 8.19 -28.75
N LYS A 276 -27.82 8.61 -27.58
CA LYS A 276 -29.27 8.69 -27.35
C LYS A 276 -29.92 9.74 -28.25
N ILE A 277 -29.30 10.90 -28.42
CA ILE A 277 -29.82 11.95 -29.30
C ILE A 277 -29.78 11.48 -30.76
N ASN A 278 -28.67 10.90 -31.20
CA ASN A 278 -28.54 10.39 -32.57
C ASN A 278 -29.53 9.24 -32.83
N ALA A 279 -29.74 8.34 -31.87
CA ALA A 279 -30.74 7.28 -31.97
C ALA A 279 -32.17 7.85 -32.06
N LEU A 280 -32.51 8.85 -31.25
CA LEU A 280 -33.81 9.51 -31.31
C LEU A 280 -34.04 10.24 -32.63
N VAL A 281 -33.03 10.96 -33.13
CA VAL A 281 -33.09 11.65 -34.43
C VAL A 281 -33.24 10.64 -35.57
N PHE A 282 -32.54 9.51 -35.50
CA PHE A 282 -32.67 8.43 -36.47
C PHE A 282 -34.07 7.81 -36.46
N LEU A 283 -34.62 7.52 -35.27
CA LEU A 283 -35.99 7.01 -35.12
C LEU A 283 -37.01 8.01 -35.65
N GLN A 284 -36.86 9.30 -35.34
CA GLN A 284 -37.76 10.35 -35.82
C GLN A 284 -37.70 10.50 -37.35
N LYS A 285 -36.52 10.37 -37.97
CA LYS A 285 -36.39 10.34 -39.44
C LYS A 285 -37.13 9.15 -40.04
N LYS A 286 -36.95 7.96 -39.45
CA LYS A 286 -37.63 6.74 -39.91
C LYS A 286 -39.15 6.85 -39.79
N GLU A 287 -39.67 7.39 -38.68
CA GLU A 287 -41.11 7.64 -38.49
C GLU A 287 -41.66 8.62 -39.53
N LYS A 288 -40.91 9.68 -39.87
CA LYS A 288 -41.29 10.62 -40.93
C LYS A 288 -41.32 9.96 -42.30
N GLU A 289 -40.32 9.14 -42.62
CA GLU A 289 -40.27 8.39 -43.88
C GLU A 289 -41.46 7.41 -44.00
N GLU A 290 -41.80 6.71 -42.91
CA GLU A 290 -42.99 5.84 -42.87
C GLU A 290 -44.30 6.63 -43.00
N ALA A 291 -44.42 7.79 -42.36
CA ALA A 291 -45.60 8.65 -42.46
C ALA A 291 -45.78 9.26 -43.86
N ASP A 292 -44.67 9.62 -44.51
CA ASP A 292 -44.68 10.14 -45.88
C ASP A 292 -44.97 9.02 -46.89
N ALA A 293 -44.51 7.79 -46.65
CA ALA A 293 -44.88 6.63 -47.44
C ALA A 293 -46.39 6.31 -47.32
N ARG A 294 -46.97 6.41 -46.11
CA ARG A 294 -48.42 6.27 -45.89
C ARG A 294 -49.21 7.34 -46.63
N ARG A 295 -48.82 8.61 -46.52
CA ARG A 295 -49.47 9.71 -47.25
C ARG A 295 -49.41 9.54 -48.77
N ARG A 296 -48.30 9.02 -49.30
CA ARG A 296 -48.18 8.70 -50.74
C ARG A 296 -49.08 7.53 -51.17
N ALA A 297 -49.29 6.54 -50.31
CA ALA A 297 -50.20 5.43 -50.58
C ALA A 297 -51.67 5.88 -50.57
N GLU A 298 -52.05 6.74 -49.61
CA GLU A 298 -53.40 7.33 -49.53
C GLU A 298 -53.71 8.21 -50.75
N LEU A 299 -52.78 9.09 -51.15
CA LEU A 299 -52.94 9.94 -52.34
C LEU A 299 -53.01 9.15 -53.66
N GLY A 300 -52.49 7.92 -53.70
CA GLY A 300 -52.61 7.05 -54.87
C GLY A 300 -53.96 6.34 -54.98
N GLN A 301 -54.68 6.16 -53.86
CA GLN A 301 -56.01 5.52 -53.84
C GLN A 301 -57.15 6.48 -54.21
N ASP A 302 -56.98 7.78 -54.02
CA ASP A 302 -57.99 8.80 -54.39
C ASP A 302 -57.97 9.18 -55.89
N SER A 303 -57.05 8.59 -56.67
CA SER A 303 -56.84 8.88 -58.10
C SER A 303 -57.27 7.77 -59.08
N GLU A 304 -57.90 6.70 -58.60
CA GLU A 304 -58.60 5.67 -59.41
C GLU A 304 -60.12 5.81 -59.32
#